data_AF-A0A524FCT5-F1
#
_entry.id   AF-A0A524FCT5-F1
#
_cell.length_a   1.000
_cell.length_b   1.000
_cell.length_c   1.000
_cell.angle_alpha   90.00
_cell.angle_beta   90.00
_cell.angle_gamma   90.00
#
_symmetry.space_group_name_H-M   'P 1'
#
loop_
_entity.id
_entity.type
_entity.pdbx_description
1 polymer ?
#
loop_
_entity_poly.entity_id
_entity_poly.type
_entity_poly.pdbx_seq_one_letter_code
_entity_poly.pdbx_strand_id
1 'polypeptide(L)'
;MSKQFVAVGNRTSFVGGLGTFIDYENSKYLKDKFGKLLPPQEQKLFRRLKKNYSQFLRIKNHETEYRIFNILNKISIYLNLNKNIRNNAAYYYKKIIKYEQKVINNISLIAFCIFYAARKETHNAPITINEISKAFQNFGHRVNPRLILRDGVKYKKYLINKSKPHQSEDYLIRLINDVVNHKELSERIIKKNKIWTKEDFQNNLTQKCREILCKLTRWHRGGRNPFILTGAIIYLADKLLAKEKNQKSILTQKLISEATNIAEYSIRDHYVNLLKPLFFSKTND
;
A
#
# COMPACT_ATOMS: atom_id res chain seq x y z
N MET A 1 -5.08 -9.83 -40.66
CA MET A 1 -4.77 -10.33 -39.30
C MET A 1 -6.06 -10.48 -38.51
N SER A 2 -6.41 -11.69 -38.10
CA SER A 2 -7.61 -12.00 -37.31
C SER A 2 -7.52 -11.34 -35.92
N LYS A 3 -8.31 -10.29 -35.70
CA LYS A 3 -8.54 -9.73 -34.36
C LYS A 3 -9.39 -10.72 -33.59
N GLN A 4 -8.77 -11.63 -32.85
CA GLN A 4 -9.50 -12.58 -32.02
C GLN A 4 -10.25 -11.84 -30.91
N PHE A 5 -11.59 -11.87 -30.95
CA PHE A 5 -12.50 -11.35 -29.91
C PHE A 5 -12.66 -12.36 -28.76
N VAL A 6 -11.54 -12.93 -28.32
CA VAL A 6 -11.49 -13.98 -27.31
C VAL A 6 -11.24 -13.35 -25.95
N ALA A 7 -11.98 -13.79 -24.93
CA ALA A 7 -11.66 -13.45 -23.56
C ALA A 7 -10.25 -13.90 -23.24
N VAL A 8 -9.38 -12.96 -22.85
CA VAL A 8 -8.13 -13.31 -22.18
C VAL A 8 -8.55 -14.09 -20.94
N GLY A 9 -8.29 -15.41 -20.91
CA GLY A 9 -8.92 -16.39 -20.01
C GLY A 9 -8.74 -16.12 -18.51
N ASN A 10 -8.85 -17.16 -17.68
CA ASN A 10 -8.84 -17.05 -16.21
C ASN A 10 -7.67 -16.21 -15.66
N ARG A 11 -7.91 -14.93 -15.38
CA ARG A 11 -6.98 -14.08 -14.63
C ARG A 11 -7.25 -14.27 -13.14
N THR A 12 -6.20 -14.26 -12.33
CA THR A 12 -6.33 -14.44 -10.88
C THR A 12 -7.21 -13.37 -10.24
N SER A 13 -7.12 -12.13 -10.73
CA SER A 13 -7.82 -10.93 -10.27
C SER A 13 -9.10 -10.56 -11.05
N PHE A 14 -9.66 -11.50 -11.81
CA PHE A 14 -10.90 -11.30 -12.56
C PHE A 14 -11.84 -12.50 -12.37
N VAL A 15 -13.14 -12.22 -12.41
CA VAL A 15 -14.17 -13.24 -12.55
C VAL A 15 -14.66 -13.19 -13.99
N GLY A 16 -14.29 -14.20 -14.78
CA GLY A 16 -14.79 -14.39 -16.12
C GLY A 16 -14.41 -15.77 -16.63
N GLY A 17 -15.36 -16.44 -17.28
CA GLY A 17 -15.12 -17.74 -17.92
C GLY A 17 -14.43 -17.59 -19.28
N LEU A 18 -14.05 -18.74 -19.87
CA LEU A 18 -13.72 -18.82 -21.29
C LEU A 18 -14.98 -18.48 -22.09
N GLY A 19 -14.90 -17.49 -22.97
CA GLY A 19 -16.04 -17.05 -23.76
C GLY A 19 -15.68 -16.01 -24.80
N THR A 20 -16.59 -15.79 -25.73
CA THR A 20 -16.48 -14.75 -26.75
C THR A 20 -17.06 -13.43 -26.23
N PHE A 21 -16.50 -12.30 -26.67
CA PHE A 21 -17.10 -10.98 -26.41
C PHE A 21 -17.82 -10.48 -27.66
N ILE A 22 -18.94 -9.77 -27.46
CA ILE A 22 -19.53 -8.96 -28.52
C ILE A 22 -18.63 -7.72 -28.67
N ASP A 23 -17.74 -7.78 -29.66
CA ASP A 23 -16.70 -6.78 -29.93
C ASP A 23 -15.71 -6.60 -28.74
N TYR A 24 -14.85 -5.59 -28.75
CA TYR A 24 -13.92 -5.30 -27.65
C TYR A 24 -14.63 -4.93 -26.35
N GLU A 25 -14.10 -5.36 -25.20
CA GLU A 25 -14.68 -5.10 -23.86
C GLU A 25 -15.03 -3.62 -23.63
N ASN A 26 -14.12 -2.70 -24.00
CA ASN A 26 -14.27 -1.26 -23.78
C ASN A 26 -14.68 -0.45 -25.03
N SER A 27 -15.19 -1.08 -26.10
CA SER A 27 -15.62 -0.32 -27.29
C SER A 27 -16.90 0.49 -27.03
N LYS A 28 -16.84 1.81 -27.31
CA LYS A 28 -18.01 2.72 -27.29
C LYS A 28 -18.89 2.55 -28.53
N TYR A 29 -18.27 2.33 -29.68
CA TYR A 29 -18.92 2.12 -30.97
C TYR A 29 -18.59 0.73 -31.48
N LEU A 30 -19.59 0.07 -32.05
CA LEU A 30 -19.46 -1.29 -32.54
C LEU A 30 -19.21 -1.22 -34.05
N LYS A 31 -18.35 -2.11 -34.52
CA LYS A 31 -17.95 -2.16 -35.93
C LYS A 31 -18.27 -3.53 -36.49
N ASP A 32 -18.59 -3.57 -37.78
CA ASP A 32 -18.73 -4.82 -38.53
C ASP A 32 -17.36 -5.47 -38.78
N LYS A 33 -17.34 -6.69 -39.31
CA LYS A 33 -16.13 -7.46 -39.68
C LYS A 33 -15.14 -6.68 -40.55
N PHE A 34 -15.64 -5.75 -41.36
CA PHE A 34 -14.83 -4.88 -42.22
C PHE A 34 -14.32 -3.61 -41.52
N GLY A 35 -14.64 -3.40 -40.24
CA GLY A 35 -14.23 -2.24 -39.47
C GLY A 35 -15.09 -0.98 -39.66
N LYS A 36 -16.17 -1.07 -40.45
CA LYS A 36 -17.15 0.02 -40.62
C LYS A 36 -18.07 0.13 -39.40
N LEU A 37 -18.47 1.35 -39.06
CA LEU A 37 -19.42 1.59 -37.96
C LEU A 37 -20.78 1.00 -38.30
N LEU A 38 -21.43 0.38 -37.31
CA LEU A 38 -22.78 -0.12 -37.48
C LEU A 38 -23.78 1.04 -37.60
N PRO A 39 -24.88 0.87 -38.39
CA PRO A 39 -25.97 1.84 -38.45
C PRO A 39 -26.56 2.14 -37.06
N PRO A 40 -27.15 3.33 -36.83
CA PRO A 40 -27.65 3.73 -35.51
C PRO A 40 -28.62 2.74 -34.85
N GLN A 41 -29.48 2.09 -35.63
CA GLN A 41 -30.45 1.10 -35.13
C GLN A 41 -29.75 -0.17 -34.63
N GLU A 42 -28.83 -0.72 -35.43
CA GLU A 42 -28.02 -1.88 -35.06
C GLU A 42 -27.10 -1.56 -33.89
N GLN A 43 -26.52 -0.35 -33.88
CA GLN A 43 -25.67 0.13 -32.81
C GLN A 43 -26.41 0.11 -31.46
N LYS A 44 -27.69 0.48 -31.43
CA LYS A 44 -28.56 0.41 -30.24
C LYS A 44 -28.87 -1.04 -29.85
N LEU A 45 -29.22 -1.88 -30.83
CA LEU A 45 -29.52 -3.31 -30.62
C LEU A 45 -28.32 -4.05 -30.00
N PHE A 46 -27.16 -3.97 -30.64
CA PHE A 46 -25.97 -4.67 -30.17
C PHE A 46 -25.39 -4.09 -28.87
N ARG A 47 -25.59 -2.79 -28.59
CA ARG A 47 -25.30 -2.23 -27.25
C ARG A 47 -26.17 -2.86 -26.17
N ARG A 48 -27.47 -3.02 -26.43
CA ARG A 48 -28.40 -3.69 -25.50
C ARG A 48 -28.00 -5.15 -25.29
N LEU A 49 -27.68 -5.87 -26.38
CA LEU A 49 -27.19 -7.25 -26.31
C LEU A 49 -25.88 -7.36 -25.54
N LYS A 50 -24.90 -6.50 -25.81
CA LYS A 50 -23.62 -6.45 -25.09
C LYS A 50 -23.81 -6.21 -23.60
N LYS A 51 -24.71 -5.29 -23.22
CA LYS A 51 -25.05 -5.03 -21.80
C LYS A 51 -25.64 -6.27 -21.13
N ASN A 52 -26.65 -6.90 -21.76
CA ASN A 52 -27.30 -8.09 -21.20
C ASN A 52 -26.36 -9.30 -21.12
N TYR A 53 -25.56 -9.52 -22.17
CA TYR A 53 -24.59 -10.61 -22.26
C TYR A 53 -23.47 -10.48 -21.21
N SER A 54 -22.98 -9.25 -20.97
CA SER A 54 -21.92 -9.00 -19.99
C SER A 54 -22.38 -9.04 -18.53
N GLN A 55 -23.62 -8.65 -18.23
CA GLN A 55 -24.08 -8.53 -16.83
C GLN A 55 -24.44 -9.86 -16.15
N PHE A 56 -25.17 -10.78 -16.81
CA PHE A 56 -25.80 -11.90 -16.09
C PHE A 56 -25.20 -13.28 -16.39
N LEU A 57 -24.94 -13.59 -17.66
CA LEU A 57 -24.52 -14.93 -18.06
C LEU A 57 -23.12 -15.31 -17.57
N ARG A 58 -22.23 -14.32 -17.40
CA ARG A 58 -20.83 -14.55 -17.03
C ARG A 58 -20.55 -14.53 -15.53
N ILE A 59 -21.42 -13.87 -14.77
CA ILE A 59 -21.23 -13.61 -13.34
C ILE A 59 -22.11 -14.56 -12.50
N LYS A 60 -23.01 -15.32 -13.13
CA LYS A 60 -23.91 -16.26 -12.45
C LYS A 60 -23.13 -17.14 -11.46
N ASN A 61 -23.59 -17.16 -10.21
CA ASN A 61 -22.98 -17.85 -9.05
C ASN A 61 -21.65 -17.26 -8.51
N HIS A 62 -21.08 -16.24 -9.15
CA HIS A 62 -19.82 -15.58 -8.74
C HIS A 62 -19.97 -14.06 -8.50
N GLU A 63 -21.19 -13.57 -8.24
CA GLU A 63 -21.47 -12.14 -8.04
C GLU A 63 -20.62 -11.52 -6.92
N THR A 64 -20.49 -12.22 -5.79
CA THR A 64 -19.70 -11.75 -4.65
C THR A 64 -18.23 -11.60 -5.02
N GLU A 65 -17.64 -12.59 -5.68
CA GLU A 65 -16.25 -12.55 -6.13
C GLU A 65 -16.02 -11.44 -7.14
N TYR A 66 -16.95 -11.24 -8.08
CA TYR A 66 -16.89 -10.17 -9.06
C TYR A 66 -16.88 -8.79 -8.40
N ARG A 67 -17.80 -8.55 -7.45
CA ARG A 67 -17.83 -7.30 -6.68
C ARG A 67 -16.53 -7.08 -5.91
N ILE A 68 -15.98 -8.13 -5.30
CA ILE A 68 -14.74 -8.04 -4.53
C ILE A 68 -13.52 -7.77 -5.40
N PHE A 69 -13.38 -8.40 -6.57
CA PHE A 69 -12.26 -8.08 -7.46
C PHE A 69 -12.39 -6.71 -8.11
N ASN A 70 -13.60 -6.21 -8.35
CA ASN A 70 -13.79 -4.81 -8.73
C ASN A 70 -13.31 -3.84 -7.63
N ILE A 71 -13.62 -4.15 -6.36
CA ILE A 71 -13.12 -3.37 -5.21
C ILE A 71 -11.59 -3.46 -5.13
N LEU A 72 -11.01 -4.67 -5.23
CA LEU A 72 -9.57 -4.89 -5.27
C LEU A 72 -8.91 -4.07 -6.38
N ASN A 73 -9.49 -4.01 -7.57
CA ASN A 73 -8.96 -3.24 -8.69
C ASN A 73 -8.99 -1.73 -8.40
N LYS A 74 -10.09 -1.20 -7.87
CA LYS A 74 -10.19 0.22 -7.46
C LYS A 74 -9.16 0.58 -6.41
N ILE A 75 -9.02 -0.25 -5.38
CA ILE A 75 -8.08 -0.04 -4.27
C ILE A 75 -6.63 -0.21 -4.75
N SER A 76 -6.39 -1.16 -5.65
CA SER A 76 -5.07 -1.35 -6.26
C SER A 76 -4.61 -0.13 -7.03
N ILE A 77 -5.52 0.54 -7.75
CA ILE A 77 -5.20 1.77 -8.46
C ILE A 77 -4.98 2.90 -7.44
N TYR A 78 -5.87 3.04 -6.45
CA TYR A 78 -5.77 4.11 -5.45
C TYR A 78 -4.48 4.05 -4.61
N LEU A 79 -4.07 2.85 -4.19
CA LEU A 79 -2.85 2.64 -3.41
C LEU A 79 -1.61 2.45 -4.30
N ASN A 80 -1.72 2.57 -5.62
CA ASN A 80 -0.65 2.26 -6.59
C ASN A 80 0.03 0.91 -6.33
N LEU A 81 -0.76 -0.13 -6.06
CA LEU A 81 -0.24 -1.47 -5.78
C LEU A 81 0.41 -2.08 -7.02
N ASN A 82 1.56 -2.73 -6.82
CA ASN A 82 2.17 -3.56 -7.85
C ASN A 82 1.21 -4.68 -8.28
N LYS A 83 1.24 -5.05 -9.56
CA LYS A 83 0.48 -6.16 -10.14
C LYS A 83 0.69 -7.47 -9.37
N ASN A 84 1.89 -7.70 -8.84
CA ASN A 84 2.19 -8.86 -8.01
C ASN A 84 1.36 -8.88 -6.72
N ILE A 85 1.33 -7.78 -5.97
CA ILE A 85 0.50 -7.63 -4.76
C ILE A 85 -0.97 -7.92 -5.09
N ARG A 86 -1.49 -7.30 -6.16
CA ARG A 86 -2.89 -7.48 -6.58
C ARG A 86 -3.21 -8.94 -6.93
N ASN A 87 -2.35 -9.58 -7.73
CA ASN A 87 -2.56 -10.96 -8.17
C ASN A 87 -2.45 -11.95 -6.99
N ASN A 88 -1.49 -11.72 -6.09
CA ASN A 88 -1.31 -12.53 -4.89
C ASN A 88 -2.49 -12.36 -3.92
N ALA A 89 -2.99 -11.14 -3.73
CA ALA A 89 -4.18 -10.88 -2.93
C ALA A 89 -5.42 -11.62 -3.48
N ALA A 90 -5.63 -11.57 -4.80
CA ALA A 90 -6.73 -12.29 -5.45
C ALA A 90 -6.57 -13.82 -5.33
N TYR A 91 -5.35 -14.33 -5.48
CA TYR A 91 -5.04 -15.75 -5.27
C TYR A 91 -5.34 -16.20 -3.84
N TYR A 92 -4.91 -15.44 -2.83
CA TYR A 92 -5.19 -15.76 -1.43
C TYR A 92 -6.68 -15.75 -1.11
N TYR A 93 -7.41 -14.78 -1.66
CA TYR A 93 -8.86 -14.70 -1.52
C TYR A 93 -9.56 -15.95 -2.09
N LYS A 94 -9.25 -16.32 -3.35
CA LYS A 94 -9.80 -17.54 -3.99
C LYS A 94 -9.43 -18.80 -3.21
N LYS A 95 -8.19 -18.87 -2.72
CA LYS A 95 -7.72 -20.00 -1.91
C LYS A 95 -8.53 -20.15 -0.63
N ILE A 96 -8.82 -19.06 0.09
CA ILE A 96 -9.59 -19.10 1.33
C ILE A 96 -11.03 -19.52 1.07
N ILE A 97 -11.69 -18.94 0.07
CA ILE A 97 -13.09 -19.29 -0.28
C ILE A 97 -13.23 -20.76 -0.68
N LYS A 98 -12.22 -21.34 -1.35
CA LYS A 98 -12.24 -22.76 -1.71
C LYS A 98 -12.34 -23.69 -0.49
N TYR A 99 -11.77 -23.30 0.66
CA TYR A 99 -11.68 -24.17 1.85
C TYR A 99 -12.59 -23.73 3.01
N GLU A 100 -13.11 -22.51 2.99
CA GLU A 100 -13.97 -21.97 4.04
C GLU A 100 -15.44 -22.00 3.59
N GLN A 101 -16.30 -22.67 4.37
CA GLN A 101 -17.74 -22.76 4.05
C GLN A 101 -18.48 -21.41 4.18
N LYS A 102 -18.11 -20.58 5.17
CA LYS A 102 -18.76 -19.29 5.45
C LYS A 102 -17.73 -18.21 5.78
N VAL A 103 -17.66 -17.20 4.92
CA VAL A 103 -16.84 -15.99 5.13
C VAL A 103 -17.63 -14.98 5.98
N ILE A 104 -17.00 -14.50 7.06
CA ILE A 104 -17.57 -13.49 7.97
C ILE A 104 -17.90 -12.21 7.20
N ASN A 105 -16.91 -11.66 6.49
CA ASN A 105 -17.07 -10.47 5.67
C ASN A 105 -16.04 -10.50 4.52
N ASN A 106 -16.55 -10.50 3.29
CA ASN A 106 -15.71 -10.57 2.10
C ASN A 106 -14.82 -9.33 1.93
N ILE A 107 -15.26 -8.17 2.40
CA ILE A 107 -14.52 -6.91 2.30
C ILE A 107 -13.32 -6.91 3.27
N SER A 108 -13.52 -7.31 4.52
CA SER A 108 -12.40 -7.43 5.48
C SER A 108 -11.45 -8.55 5.07
N LEU A 109 -11.96 -9.63 4.47
CA LEU A 109 -11.15 -10.71 3.92
C LEU A 109 -10.23 -10.22 2.80
N ILE A 110 -10.76 -9.52 1.78
CA ILE A 110 -9.91 -9.03 0.69
C ILE A 110 -8.91 -7.98 1.19
N ALA A 111 -9.29 -7.13 2.14
CA ALA A 111 -8.37 -6.19 2.80
C ALA A 111 -7.23 -6.93 3.51
N PHE A 112 -7.54 -8.04 4.20
CA PHE A 112 -6.54 -8.89 4.82
C PHE A 112 -5.64 -9.57 3.77
N CYS A 113 -6.19 -10.03 2.65
CA CYS A 113 -5.41 -10.62 1.57
C CYS A 113 -4.43 -9.61 0.95
N ILE A 114 -4.83 -8.34 0.77
CA ILE A 114 -3.95 -7.25 0.32
C ILE A 114 -2.82 -7.04 1.34
N PHE A 115 -3.17 -6.92 2.62
CA PHE A 115 -2.20 -6.76 3.70
C PHE A 115 -1.21 -7.93 3.78
N TYR A 116 -1.70 -9.15 3.63
CA TYR A 116 -0.90 -10.37 3.65
C TYR A 116 0.02 -10.47 2.42
N ALA A 117 -0.47 -10.08 1.24
CA ALA A 117 0.32 -10.02 0.02
C ALA A 117 1.42 -8.95 0.11
N ALA A 118 1.09 -7.75 0.60
CA ALA A 118 2.07 -6.68 0.81
C ALA A 118 3.20 -7.12 1.74
N ARG A 119 2.90 -7.90 2.79
CA ARG A 119 3.91 -8.48 3.69
C ARG A 119 4.89 -9.47 3.06
N LYS A 120 4.50 -10.08 1.95
CA LYS A 120 5.34 -11.06 1.25
C LYS A 120 6.15 -10.45 0.12
N GLU A 121 5.75 -9.29 -0.38
CA GLU A 121 6.45 -8.60 -1.44
C GLU A 121 7.62 -7.79 -0.87
N THR A 122 8.79 -7.94 -1.49
CA THR A 122 10.05 -7.30 -1.05
C THR A 122 10.41 -6.05 -1.86
N HIS A 123 9.79 -5.86 -3.02
CA HIS A 123 10.23 -4.88 -4.02
C HIS A 123 9.63 -3.47 -3.83
N ASN A 124 8.60 -3.33 -2.99
CA ASN A 124 7.90 -2.06 -2.80
C ASN A 124 7.92 -1.65 -1.33
N ALA A 125 7.96 -0.34 -1.08
CA ALA A 125 7.78 0.18 0.27
C ALA A 125 6.47 -0.35 0.85
N PRO A 126 6.51 -0.95 2.05
CA PRO A 126 5.36 -1.69 2.55
C PRO A 126 4.22 -0.77 2.94
N ILE A 127 3.02 -1.24 2.64
CA ILE A 127 1.78 -0.50 2.92
C ILE A 127 1.29 -0.91 4.30
N THR A 128 1.01 0.10 5.12
CA THR A 128 0.47 -0.08 6.45
C THR A 128 -0.99 -0.51 6.40
N ILE A 129 -1.42 -1.22 7.44
CA ILE A 129 -2.82 -1.61 7.57
C ILE A 129 -3.76 -0.41 7.68
N ASN A 130 -3.26 0.72 8.20
CA ASN A 130 -4.02 1.96 8.30
C ASN A 130 -4.28 2.57 6.93
N GLU A 131 -3.28 2.56 6.03
CA GLU A 131 -3.44 3.03 4.65
C GLU A 131 -4.45 2.16 3.89
N ILE A 132 -4.39 0.84 4.06
CA ILE A 132 -5.37 -0.08 3.49
C ILE A 132 -6.77 0.27 4.01
N SER A 133 -6.94 0.38 5.33
CA SER A 133 -8.22 0.70 5.95
C SER A 133 -8.79 2.03 5.44
N LYS A 134 -7.96 3.08 5.36
CA LYS A 134 -8.35 4.40 4.82
C LYS A 134 -8.77 4.31 3.36
N ALA A 135 -8.06 3.54 2.54
CA ALA A 135 -8.44 3.32 1.14
C ALA A 135 -9.84 2.68 1.02
N PHE A 136 -10.13 1.64 1.81
CA PHE A 136 -11.47 1.04 1.83
C PHE A 136 -12.55 2.03 2.28
N GLN A 137 -12.28 2.82 3.32
CA GLN A 137 -13.19 3.86 3.83
C GLN A 137 -13.49 4.93 2.78
N ASN A 138 -12.48 5.37 2.02
CA ASN A 138 -12.65 6.36 0.95
C ASN A 138 -13.56 5.86 -0.19
N PHE A 139 -13.66 4.54 -0.39
CA PHE A 139 -14.61 3.92 -1.33
C PHE A 139 -15.96 3.56 -0.67
N GLY A 140 -16.24 4.06 0.54
CA GLY A 140 -17.51 3.88 1.24
C GLY A 140 -17.62 2.57 2.02
N HIS A 141 -16.53 1.82 2.20
CA HIS A 141 -16.54 0.56 2.94
C HIS A 141 -16.21 0.76 4.42
N ARG A 142 -17.05 0.20 5.30
CA ARG A 142 -16.85 0.23 6.76
C ARG A 142 -15.81 -0.80 7.19
N VAL A 143 -14.54 -0.49 6.97
CA VAL A 143 -13.40 -1.35 7.33
C VAL A 143 -12.50 -0.60 8.29
N ASN A 144 -12.10 -1.27 9.38
CA ASN A 144 -11.16 -0.76 10.38
C ASN A 144 -9.96 -1.70 10.49
N PRO A 145 -8.75 -1.23 10.90
CA PRO A 145 -7.57 -2.08 11.02
C PRO A 145 -7.80 -3.28 11.96
N ARG A 146 -8.53 -3.05 13.06
CA ARG A 146 -8.92 -4.11 14.01
C ARG A 146 -9.78 -5.20 13.36
N LEU A 147 -10.73 -4.82 12.49
CA LEU A 147 -11.59 -5.77 11.78
C LEU A 147 -10.79 -6.60 10.79
N ILE A 148 -9.89 -5.96 10.02
CA ILE A 148 -9.00 -6.65 9.08
C ILE A 148 -8.17 -7.71 9.79
N LEU A 149 -7.58 -7.36 10.94
CA LEU A 149 -6.74 -8.29 11.71
C LEU A 149 -7.58 -9.40 12.37
N ARG A 150 -8.65 -9.05 13.07
CA ARG A 150 -9.53 -10.01 13.76
C ARG A 150 -10.04 -11.07 12.79
N ASP A 151 -10.59 -10.63 11.66
CA ASP A 151 -11.14 -11.55 10.66
C ASP A 151 -10.00 -12.30 9.96
N GLY A 152 -8.88 -11.63 9.69
CA GLY A 152 -7.69 -12.22 9.08
C GLY A 152 -7.05 -13.36 9.88
N VAL A 153 -7.06 -13.28 11.22
CA VAL A 153 -6.54 -14.34 12.09
C VAL A 153 -7.26 -15.67 11.85
N LYS A 154 -8.59 -15.64 11.65
CA LYS A 154 -9.37 -16.85 11.33
C LYS A 154 -8.88 -17.53 10.06
N TYR A 155 -8.57 -16.75 9.03
CA TYR A 155 -8.23 -17.29 7.70
C TYR A 155 -6.73 -17.56 7.52
N LYS A 156 -5.89 -17.08 8.45
CA LYS A 156 -4.44 -17.28 8.39
C LYS A 156 -4.06 -18.76 8.27
N LYS A 157 -4.84 -19.68 8.84
CA LYS A 157 -4.65 -21.14 8.76
C LYS A 157 -4.61 -21.70 7.32
N TYR A 158 -5.25 -21.04 6.36
CA TYR A 158 -5.24 -21.45 4.94
C TYR A 158 -4.04 -20.89 4.16
N LEU A 159 -3.30 -19.96 4.76
CA LEU A 159 -2.17 -19.28 4.15
C LEU A 159 -0.86 -19.85 4.70
N ILE A 160 0.15 -20.00 3.83
CA ILE A 160 1.45 -20.60 4.18
C ILE A 160 2.14 -19.73 5.24
N ASN A 161 2.48 -20.30 6.41
CA ASN A 161 2.82 -19.59 7.65
C ASN A 161 4.19 -18.86 7.69
N LYS A 162 4.73 -18.41 6.55
CA LYS A 162 6.09 -17.83 6.43
C LYS A 162 6.11 -16.32 6.17
N SER A 163 5.09 -15.54 6.53
CA SER A 163 5.18 -14.08 6.37
C SER A 163 6.03 -13.47 7.48
N LYS A 164 7.12 -12.79 7.07
CA LYS A 164 7.93 -11.98 7.99
C LYS A 164 7.21 -10.65 8.24
N PRO A 165 7.20 -10.12 9.48
CA PRO A 165 6.73 -8.78 9.72
C PRO A 165 7.68 -7.77 9.06
N HIS A 166 7.13 -6.63 8.62
CA HIS A 166 7.94 -5.52 8.12
C HIS A 166 8.85 -4.97 9.21
N GLN A 167 10.04 -4.57 8.81
CA GLN A 167 11.04 -3.96 9.66
C GLN A 167 11.07 -2.44 9.48
N SER A 168 11.75 -1.74 10.37
CA SER A 168 11.86 -0.27 10.31
C SER A 168 12.63 0.17 9.05
N GLU A 169 13.60 -0.64 8.62
CA GLU A 169 14.38 -0.51 7.39
C GLU A 169 13.49 -0.40 6.15
N ASP A 170 12.43 -1.21 6.07
CA ASP A 170 11.56 -1.28 4.90
C ASP A 170 10.84 0.05 4.64
N TYR A 171 10.59 0.84 5.69
CA TYR A 171 9.88 2.13 5.61
C TYR A 171 10.82 3.32 5.41
N LEU A 172 12.13 3.13 5.58
CA LEU A 172 13.08 4.23 5.72
C LEU A 172 13.11 5.16 4.51
N ILE A 173 13.30 4.59 3.32
CA ILE A 173 13.42 5.37 2.08
C ILE A 173 12.12 6.15 1.80
N ARG A 174 10.97 5.50 2.02
CA ARG A 174 9.66 6.13 1.83
C ARG A 174 9.49 7.34 2.76
N LEU A 175 9.69 7.14 4.05
CA LEU A 175 9.50 8.21 5.04
C LEU A 175 10.49 9.36 4.86
N ILE A 176 11.74 9.07 4.46
CA ILE A 176 12.70 10.11 4.11
C ILE A 176 12.21 10.90 2.90
N ASN A 177 11.74 10.24 1.84
CA ASN A 177 11.19 10.92 0.67
C ASN A 177 9.97 11.80 1.02
N ASP A 178 9.10 11.32 1.91
CA ASP A 178 7.95 12.08 2.39
C ASP A 178 8.39 13.37 3.12
N VAL A 179 9.39 13.26 4.00
CA VAL A 179 9.97 14.41 4.72
C VAL A 179 10.70 15.36 3.77
N VAL A 180 11.50 14.82 2.85
CA VAL A 180 12.31 15.58 1.88
C VAL A 180 11.43 16.37 0.91
N ASN A 181 10.27 15.84 0.54
CA ASN A 181 9.32 16.49 -0.35
C ASN A 181 8.32 17.39 0.37
N HIS A 182 8.38 17.49 1.70
CA HIS A 182 7.52 18.38 2.45
C HIS A 182 7.81 19.86 2.13
N LYS A 183 6.75 20.65 1.92
CA LYS A 183 6.85 22.05 1.47
C LYS A 183 7.70 22.93 2.41
N GLU A 184 7.58 22.71 3.71
CA GLU A 184 8.30 23.51 4.71
C GLU A 184 9.79 23.18 4.82
N LEU A 185 10.26 22.05 4.25
CA LEU A 185 11.64 21.63 4.45
C LEU A 185 12.61 22.58 3.77
N SER A 186 12.34 23.00 2.53
CA SER A 186 13.22 23.88 1.75
C SER A 186 13.46 25.20 2.48
N GLU A 187 12.40 25.83 2.98
CA GLU A 187 12.50 27.06 3.77
C GLU A 187 13.31 26.87 5.04
N ARG A 188 13.14 25.73 5.72
CA ARG A 188 13.87 25.45 6.96
C ARG A 188 15.34 25.16 6.72
N ILE A 189 15.69 24.46 5.64
CA ILE A 189 17.08 24.28 5.22
C ILE A 189 17.70 25.66 5.02
N ILE A 190 17.10 26.53 4.20
CA ILE A 190 17.63 27.88 3.94
C ILE A 190 17.76 28.71 5.23
N LYS A 191 16.75 28.68 6.12
CA LYS A 191 16.75 29.44 7.39
C LYS A 191 17.75 28.93 8.42
N LYS A 192 18.05 27.63 8.44
CA LYS A 192 18.89 27.01 9.48
C LYS A 192 20.30 26.71 9.00
N ASN A 193 20.52 26.58 7.68
CA ASN A 193 21.79 26.18 7.13
C ASN A 193 21.93 26.44 5.61
N LYS A 194 22.83 27.33 5.20
CA LYS A 194 23.09 27.59 3.76
C LYS A 194 23.97 26.54 3.08
N ILE A 195 24.56 25.62 3.84
CA ILE A 195 25.63 24.71 3.36
C ILE A 195 25.04 23.50 2.63
N TRP A 196 23.81 23.09 2.95
CA TRP A 196 23.29 21.80 2.49
C TRP A 196 22.32 21.99 1.33
N THR A 197 22.54 21.25 0.24
CA THR A 197 21.50 21.05 -0.75
C THR A 197 20.45 20.07 -0.23
N LYS A 198 19.29 20.03 -0.88
CA LYS A 198 18.22 19.07 -0.55
C LYS A 198 18.71 17.62 -0.69
N GLU A 199 19.54 17.35 -1.69
CA GLU A 199 20.13 16.03 -1.95
C GLU A 199 21.16 15.65 -0.89
N ASP A 200 22.03 16.59 -0.50
CA ASP A 200 22.99 16.35 0.58
C ASP A 200 22.28 16.05 1.90
N PHE A 201 21.21 16.80 2.21
CA PHE A 201 20.40 16.54 3.41
C PHE A 201 19.81 15.13 3.37
N GLN A 202 19.24 14.72 2.24
CA GLN A 202 18.65 13.40 2.06
C GLN A 202 19.70 12.27 2.23
N ASN A 203 20.88 12.42 1.62
CA ASN A 203 21.94 11.41 1.67
C ASN A 203 22.48 11.26 3.10
N ASN A 204 22.83 12.39 3.75
CA ASN A 204 23.32 12.40 5.13
C ASN A 204 22.28 11.83 6.10
N LEU A 205 21.01 12.21 5.94
CA LEU A 205 19.92 11.71 6.78
C LEU A 205 19.72 10.20 6.60
N THR A 206 19.77 9.71 5.36
CA THR A 206 19.64 8.28 5.05
C THR A 206 20.77 7.47 5.67
N GLN A 207 22.02 7.93 5.49
CA GLN A 207 23.19 7.28 6.09
C GLN A 207 23.07 7.25 7.61
N LYS A 208 22.73 8.39 8.23
CA LYS A 208 22.61 8.47 9.69
C LYS A 208 21.52 7.57 10.26
N CYS A 209 20.38 7.47 9.57
CA CYS A 209 19.31 6.56 9.98
C CYS A 209 19.76 5.09 9.92
N ARG A 210 20.54 4.69 8.90
CA ARG A 210 21.10 3.34 8.79
C ARG A 210 22.08 3.05 9.93
N GLU A 211 22.95 4.00 10.25
CA GLU A 211 23.87 3.88 11.39
C GLU A 211 23.13 3.67 12.72
N ILE A 212 22.08 4.45 12.96
CA ILE A 212 21.21 4.32 14.16
C ILE A 212 20.57 2.93 14.18
N LEU A 213 19.99 2.49 13.06
CA LEU A 213 19.35 1.18 12.95
C LEU A 213 20.35 0.06 13.25
N CYS A 214 21.57 0.09 12.69
CA CYS A 214 22.60 -0.92 12.98
C CYS A 214 22.94 -1.03 14.47
N LYS A 215 22.85 0.07 15.23
CA LYS A 215 23.09 0.09 16.68
C LYS A 215 21.90 -0.43 17.51
N LEU A 216 20.68 -0.46 16.94
CA LEU A 216 19.48 -0.90 17.65
C LEU A 216 19.30 -2.42 17.59
N THR A 217 19.50 -3.10 18.71
CA THR A 217 19.21 -4.54 18.88
C THR A 217 17.72 -4.89 18.77
N ARG A 218 17.42 -6.19 18.62
CA ARG A 218 16.05 -6.72 18.61
C ARG A 218 15.26 -6.39 19.89
N TRP A 219 15.93 -6.27 21.03
CA TRP A 219 15.33 -5.89 22.31
C TRP A 219 14.82 -4.45 22.27
N HIS A 220 15.62 -3.52 21.75
CA HIS A 220 15.20 -2.11 21.60
C HIS A 220 14.00 -1.96 20.65
N ARG A 221 13.96 -2.76 19.59
CA ARG A 221 12.91 -2.69 18.56
C ARG A 221 11.65 -3.48 18.92
N GLY A 222 11.76 -4.47 19.81
CA GLY A 222 10.70 -5.40 20.17
C GLY A 222 9.45 -4.69 20.70
N GLY A 223 8.27 -5.14 20.25
CA GLY A 223 6.96 -4.61 20.69
C GLY A 223 6.58 -3.25 20.13
N ARG A 224 7.48 -2.56 19.41
CA ARG A 224 7.24 -1.22 18.86
C ARG A 224 6.75 -1.30 17.42
N ASN A 225 5.91 -0.35 17.02
CA ASN A 225 5.46 -0.26 15.64
C ASN A 225 6.64 0.18 14.75
N PRO A 226 7.10 -0.64 13.78
CA PRO A 226 8.28 -0.34 12.97
C PRO A 226 8.15 0.97 12.20
N PHE A 227 6.94 1.31 11.72
CA PHE A 227 6.67 2.53 10.97
C PHE A 227 6.87 3.80 11.81
N ILE A 228 6.34 3.79 13.04
CA ILE A 228 6.45 4.91 13.97
C ILE A 228 7.89 5.05 14.46
N LEU A 229 8.55 3.92 14.75
CA LEU A 229 9.95 3.90 15.14
C LEU A 229 10.85 4.52 14.05
N THR A 230 10.62 4.22 12.78
CA THR A 230 11.36 4.84 11.67
C THR A 230 11.19 6.36 11.63
N GLY A 231 9.96 6.87 11.84
CA GLY A 231 9.72 8.32 11.96
C GLY A 231 10.49 8.97 13.11
N ALA A 232 10.57 8.30 14.26
CA ALA A 232 11.37 8.76 15.40
C ALA A 232 12.89 8.67 15.15
N ILE A 233 13.36 7.67 14.39
CA ILE A 233 14.76 7.54 13.99
C ILE A 233 15.15 8.68 13.05
N ILE A 234 14.29 9.07 12.11
CA ILE A 234 14.51 10.23 11.23
C ILE A 234 14.69 11.51 12.06
N TYR A 235 13.85 11.69 13.09
CA TYR A 235 13.98 12.81 14.02
C TYR A 235 15.31 12.78 14.78
N LEU A 236 15.70 11.62 15.32
CA LEU A 236 16.97 11.44 16.01
C LEU A 236 18.17 11.71 15.09
N ALA A 237 18.12 11.22 13.85
CA ALA A 237 19.18 11.36 12.87
C ALA A 237 19.49 12.84 12.59
N ASP A 238 18.48 13.67 12.35
CA ASP A 238 18.65 15.11 12.19
C ASP A 238 19.24 15.78 13.44
N LYS A 239 18.83 15.36 14.64
CA LYS A 239 19.41 15.87 15.90
C LYS A 239 20.89 15.51 16.07
N LEU A 240 21.29 14.31 15.69
CA LEU A 240 22.70 13.89 15.74
C LEU A 240 23.53 14.60 14.69
N LEU A 241 23.03 14.72 13.46
CA LEU A 241 23.69 15.50 12.40
C LEU A 241 23.87 16.96 12.81
N ALA A 242 22.86 17.54 13.46
CA ALA A 242 22.92 18.89 13.98
C ALA A 242 24.05 19.06 15.02
N LYS A 243 24.21 18.09 15.93
CA LYS A 243 25.28 18.09 16.94
C LYS A 243 26.66 17.92 16.30
N GLU A 244 26.81 16.98 15.36
CA GLU A 244 28.09 16.70 14.68
C GLU A 244 28.61 17.87 13.85
N LYS A 245 27.70 18.70 13.32
CA LYS A 245 28.04 19.87 12.51
C LYS A 245 27.91 21.20 13.26
N ASN A 246 27.71 21.17 14.58
CA ASN A 246 27.51 22.36 15.42
C ASN A 246 26.44 23.33 14.86
N GLN A 247 25.33 22.80 14.37
CA GLN A 247 24.24 23.54 13.73
C GLN A 247 22.89 23.29 14.41
N LYS A 248 21.88 24.09 14.07
CA LYS A 248 20.51 23.86 14.56
C LYS A 248 19.84 22.75 13.74
N SER A 249 19.10 21.88 14.42
CA SER A 249 18.32 20.81 13.79
C SER A 249 17.28 21.37 12.82
N ILE A 250 17.20 20.76 11.64
CA ILE A 250 16.30 21.21 10.58
C ILE A 250 14.88 20.68 10.85
N LEU A 251 14.76 19.42 11.24
CA LEU A 251 13.48 18.74 11.43
C LEU A 251 12.88 19.01 12.82
N THR A 252 11.55 19.12 12.84
CA THR A 252 10.74 19.15 14.06
C THR A 252 9.85 17.93 14.12
N GLN A 253 9.36 17.58 15.31
CA GLN A 253 8.39 16.49 15.48
C GLN A 253 7.11 16.77 14.68
N LYS A 254 6.64 18.03 14.67
CA LYS A 254 5.50 18.49 13.87
C LYS A 254 5.71 18.28 12.36
N LEU A 255 6.86 18.71 11.82
CA LEU A 255 7.15 18.56 10.39
C LEU A 255 7.17 17.09 9.98
N ILE A 256 7.80 16.23 10.78
CA ILE A 256 7.82 14.79 10.49
C ILE A 256 6.41 14.21 10.61
N SER A 257 5.63 14.63 11.61
CA SER A 257 4.24 14.22 11.81
C SER A 257 3.38 14.53 10.59
N GLU A 258 3.47 15.76 10.07
CA GLU A 258 2.71 16.22 8.90
C GLU A 258 3.16 15.53 7.62
N ALA A 259 4.47 15.41 7.40
CA ALA A 259 5.02 14.75 6.21
C ALA A 259 4.67 13.26 6.15
N THR A 260 4.73 12.56 7.28
CA THR A 260 4.62 11.09 7.34
C THR A 260 3.25 10.58 7.79
N ASN A 261 2.36 11.47 8.22
CA ASN A 261 1.06 11.15 8.82
C ASN A 261 1.17 10.24 10.07
N ILE A 262 2.29 10.34 10.79
CA ILE A 262 2.52 9.71 12.09
C ILE A 262 2.16 10.74 13.16
N ALA A 263 1.42 10.36 14.20
CA ALA A 263 1.08 11.31 15.25
C ALA A 263 2.32 11.82 16.00
N GLU A 264 2.40 13.14 16.22
CA GLU A 264 3.52 13.81 16.86
C GLU A 264 3.87 13.20 18.24
N TYR A 265 2.85 12.90 19.05
CA TYR A 265 3.05 12.30 20.37
C TYR A 265 3.73 10.91 20.28
N SER A 266 3.46 10.14 19.22
CA SER A 266 4.06 8.82 19.03
C SER A 266 5.53 8.92 18.64
N ILE A 267 5.89 9.94 17.84
CA ILE A 267 7.29 10.24 17.52
C ILE A 267 8.03 10.62 18.81
N ARG A 268 7.42 11.47 19.63
CA ARG A 268 7.97 11.92 20.91
C ARG A 268 8.18 10.76 21.89
N ASP A 269 7.20 9.87 22.01
CA ASP A 269 7.27 8.72 22.90
C ASP A 269 8.48 7.82 22.59
N HIS A 270 8.63 7.41 21.32
CA HIS A 270 9.80 6.63 20.90
C HIS A 270 11.11 7.40 21.05
N TYR A 271 11.10 8.71 20.80
CA TYR A 271 12.30 9.52 20.97
C TYR A 271 12.74 9.60 22.44
N VAL A 272 11.84 9.98 23.35
CA VAL A 272 12.15 10.21 24.77
C VAL A 272 12.46 8.90 25.50
N ASN A 273 11.65 7.87 25.28
CA ASN A 273 11.74 6.63 26.08
C ASN A 273 12.82 5.67 25.59
N LEU A 274 13.24 5.76 24.32
CA LEU A 274 14.19 4.81 23.72
C LEU A 274 15.40 5.51 23.13
N LEU A 275 15.20 6.41 22.18
CA LEU A 275 16.29 6.90 21.33
C LEU A 275 17.18 7.92 22.03
N LYS A 276 16.61 8.84 22.79
CA LYS A 276 17.36 9.91 23.45
C LYS A 276 18.32 9.35 24.51
N PRO A 277 17.92 8.45 25.43
CA PRO A 277 18.85 7.83 26.37
C PRO A 277 19.99 7.13 25.63
N LEU A 278 19.67 6.23 24.69
CA LEU A 278 20.68 5.42 24.01
C LEU A 278 21.77 6.21 23.27
N PHE A 279 21.42 7.37 22.70
CA PHE A 279 22.33 8.12 21.83
C PHE A 279 22.86 9.43 22.42
N PHE A 280 22.25 9.96 23.49
CA PHE A 280 22.71 11.18 24.16
C PHE A 280 23.15 10.96 25.61
N SER A 281 22.86 9.84 26.27
CA SER A 281 23.27 9.59 27.67
C SER A 281 24.68 8.99 27.82
N LYS A 282 25.54 9.09 26.79
CA LYS A 282 26.97 8.82 26.91
C LYS A 282 27.76 10.14 26.84
N THR A 283 27.73 10.85 27.95
CA THR A 283 28.75 11.84 28.37
C THR A 283 28.89 11.66 29.87
N ASN A 284 29.42 10.51 30.28
CA ASN A 284 29.92 10.18 31.61
C ASN A 284 30.82 8.95 31.41
N ASP A 285 31.94 9.17 30.73
CA ASP A 285 33.18 8.40 30.83
C ASP A 285 34.31 9.42 30.58
#